data_AF-A0A836TT46-F1
#
_entry.id   AF-A0A836TT46-F1
#
_cell.length_a   1.000
_cell.length_b   1.000
_cell.length_c   1.000
_cell.angle_alpha   90.00
_cell.angle_beta   90.00
_cell.angle_gamma   90.00
#
_symmetry.space_group_name_H-M   'P 1'
#
loop_
_entity.id
_entity.type
_entity.pdbx_description
1 polymer ?
#
loop_
_entity_poly.entity_id
_entity_poly.type
_entity_poly.pdbx_seq_one_letter_code
_entity_poly.pdbx_strand_id
1 'polypeptide(L)'
;MVVAARDARGHPWATLLTGPEGFILSPDPKSLHIKAKPVPGDGSEDALFEGADMGIIGIELATRRRNRVNGRILKDSPDTVIFSVEQSFGNCSQYIREREWRSVERMPAGKPTHGTRLTSSQRAWIADADTLFIATGYRSNGESATYGMYAPHRGGDRGFVRIAGDNRLEIPDYAGNNHFNTIGNLMLDSRAGLSFIDFATGSLLQ
;
A
#
# COMPACT_ATOMS: atom_id res chain seq x y z
N MET A 1 -6.84 -5.72 0.72
CA MET A 1 -6.80 -4.24 0.63
C MET A 1 -5.36 -3.79 0.87
N VAL A 2 -4.88 -2.74 0.19
CA VAL A 2 -3.54 -2.21 0.46
C VAL A 2 -3.65 -0.93 1.28
N VAL A 3 -2.78 -0.78 2.27
CA VAL A 3 -2.70 0.39 3.15
C VAL A 3 -1.31 1.00 3.09
N ALA A 4 -1.23 2.31 3.28
CA ALA A 4 0.00 3.04 3.52
C ALA A 4 -0.09 3.81 4.82
N ALA A 5 0.92 3.67 5.65
CA ALA A 5 1.08 4.36 6.94
C ALA A 5 2.57 4.64 7.19
N ARG A 6 2.89 5.37 8.26
CA ARG A 6 4.28 5.65 8.65
C ARG A 6 4.62 4.94 9.95
N ASP A 7 5.82 4.37 10.03
CA ASP A 7 6.38 3.90 11.29
C ASP A 7 6.69 5.08 12.23
N ALA A 8 7.05 4.78 13.48
CA ALA A 8 7.43 5.79 14.47
C ALA A 8 8.66 6.65 14.08
N ARG A 9 9.47 6.20 13.10
CA ARG A 9 10.60 6.94 12.53
C ARG A 9 10.20 7.77 11.30
N GLY A 10 8.93 7.73 10.93
CA GLY A 10 8.37 8.43 9.79
C GLY A 10 8.66 7.75 8.45
N HIS A 11 9.15 6.50 8.41
CA HIS A 11 9.29 5.77 7.15
C HIS A 11 7.91 5.32 6.68
N PRO A 12 7.52 5.68 5.44
CA PRO A 12 6.27 5.20 4.86
C PRO A 12 6.41 3.71 4.47
N TRP A 13 5.36 2.95 4.74
CA TRP A 13 5.24 1.54 4.38
C TRP A 13 3.97 1.32 3.58
N ALA A 14 4.01 0.39 2.61
CA ALA A 14 2.83 -0.12 1.93
C ALA A 14 2.67 -1.60 2.28
N THR A 15 1.50 -2.02 2.77
CA THR A 15 1.23 -3.43 3.09
C THR A 15 -0.19 -3.86 2.72
N LEU A 16 -0.45 -5.15 2.78
CA LEU A 16 -1.75 -5.77 2.58
C LEU A 16 -2.42 -6.08 3.91
N LEU A 17 -3.64 -5.58 4.06
CA LEU A 17 -4.60 -6.09 5.02
C LEU A 17 -5.50 -7.11 4.32
N THR A 18 -5.53 -8.32 4.87
CA THR A 18 -6.31 -9.45 4.37
C THR A 18 -7.21 -9.99 5.47
N GLY A 19 -8.36 -10.53 5.08
CA GLY A 19 -9.35 -11.10 5.98
C GLY A 19 -10.45 -11.81 5.19
N PRO A 20 -11.35 -12.53 5.87
CA PRO A 20 -12.49 -13.18 5.22
C PRO A 20 -13.45 -12.14 4.61
N GLU A 21 -14.37 -12.57 3.76
CA GLU A 21 -15.43 -11.69 3.27
C GLU A 21 -16.12 -10.93 4.44
N GLY A 22 -16.35 -9.63 4.25
CA GLY A 22 -16.89 -8.76 5.30
C GLY A 22 -15.89 -8.27 6.35
N PHE A 23 -14.58 -8.51 6.17
CA PHE A 23 -13.56 -7.94 7.07
C PHE A 23 -13.45 -6.41 6.99
N ILE A 24 -14.06 -5.78 5.98
CA ILE A 24 -14.20 -4.33 5.88
C ILE A 24 -15.68 -4.00 5.85
N LEU A 25 -16.12 -3.13 6.76
CA LEU A 25 -17.49 -2.63 6.82
C LEU A 25 -17.47 -1.10 6.71
N SER A 26 -18.43 -0.53 6.00
CA SER A 26 -18.66 0.92 5.96
C SER A 26 -20.03 1.18 6.59
N PRO A 27 -20.09 1.38 7.92
CA PRO A 27 -21.36 1.59 8.60
C PRO A 27 -22.00 2.94 8.23
N ASP A 28 -21.18 3.91 7.82
CA ASP A 28 -21.58 5.21 7.32
C ASP A 28 -20.57 5.73 6.27
N PRO A 29 -20.88 6.80 5.51
CA PRO A 29 -20.00 7.33 4.46
C PRO A 29 -18.66 7.91 4.93
N LYS A 30 -18.46 8.11 6.23
CA LYS A 30 -17.29 8.75 6.84
C LYS A 30 -16.42 7.80 7.63
N SER A 31 -16.76 6.51 7.71
CA SER A 31 -15.98 5.55 8.47
C SER A 31 -15.87 4.16 7.83
N LEU A 32 -14.75 3.51 8.10
CA LEU A 32 -14.52 2.09 7.79
C LEU A 32 -14.15 1.34 9.08
N HIS A 33 -14.76 0.19 9.29
CA HIS A 33 -14.36 -0.78 10.31
C HIS A 33 -13.59 -1.91 9.63
N ILE A 34 -12.30 -2.02 9.92
CA ILE A 34 -11.37 -2.96 9.27
C ILE A 34 -10.96 -4.00 10.30
N LYS A 35 -11.50 -5.21 10.19
CA LYS A 35 -11.16 -6.38 11.03
C LYS A 35 -9.92 -7.11 10.50
N ALA A 36 -8.81 -6.39 10.42
CA ALA A 36 -7.54 -6.92 9.98
C ALA A 36 -6.37 -6.09 10.52
N LYS A 37 -5.21 -6.75 10.66
CA LYS A 37 -3.94 -6.17 11.05
C LYS A 37 -2.83 -6.60 10.09
N PRO A 38 -1.73 -5.83 9.99
CA PRO A 38 -0.51 -6.32 9.38
C PRO A 38 -0.11 -7.64 10.05
N VAL A 39 0.50 -8.53 9.28
CA VAL A 39 1.04 -9.77 9.85
C VAL A 39 2.24 -9.44 10.75
N PRO A 40 2.53 -10.25 11.79
CA PRO A 40 3.71 -10.04 12.62
C PRO A 40 4.98 -9.99 11.77
N GLY A 41 5.83 -8.99 12.01
CA GLY A 41 7.04 -8.72 11.25
C GLY A 41 6.86 -7.89 9.97
N ASP A 42 5.64 -7.49 9.62
CA ASP A 42 5.39 -6.56 8.51
C ASP A 42 5.97 -5.17 8.82
N GLY A 43 6.47 -4.45 7.82
CA GLY A 43 7.02 -3.10 8.02
C GLY A 43 6.02 -2.09 8.62
N SER A 44 4.72 -2.35 8.47
CA SER A 44 3.62 -1.52 8.98
C SER A 44 3.05 -2.02 10.32
N GLU A 45 3.63 -3.05 10.96
CA GLU A 45 3.11 -3.66 12.20
C GLU A 45 2.83 -2.61 13.28
N ASP A 46 3.78 -1.70 13.50
CA ASP A 46 3.66 -0.61 14.48
C ASP A 46 3.19 0.72 13.85
N ALA A 47 2.82 0.73 12.57
CA ALA A 47 2.45 1.95 11.84
C ALA A 47 0.96 2.30 11.98
N LEU A 48 0.13 1.38 12.48
CA LEU A 48 -1.32 1.56 12.61
C LEU A 48 -1.71 1.85 14.06
N PHE A 49 -1.65 3.10 14.47
CA PHE A 49 -2.03 3.57 15.82
C PHE A 49 -3.04 4.73 15.76
N GLU A 50 -3.72 5.03 16.87
CA GLU A 50 -4.71 6.11 16.94
C GLU A 50 -4.12 7.47 16.54
N GLY A 51 -4.81 8.17 15.64
CA GLY A 51 -4.40 9.46 15.09
C GLY A 51 -3.46 9.38 13.88
N ALA A 52 -2.92 8.21 13.55
CA ALA A 52 -2.04 8.03 12.40
C ALA A 52 -2.77 8.28 11.07
N ASP A 53 -2.09 8.95 10.14
CA ASP A 53 -2.55 9.06 8.75
C ASP A 53 -2.45 7.70 8.06
N MET A 54 -3.53 7.32 7.36
CA MET A 54 -3.58 6.09 6.58
C MET A 54 -4.19 6.34 5.20
N GLY A 55 -3.48 5.88 4.17
CA GLY A 55 -3.94 5.84 2.80
C GLY A 55 -4.38 4.43 2.44
N ILE A 56 -5.54 4.28 1.81
CA ILE A 56 -6.12 2.98 1.48
C ILE A 56 -6.37 2.91 -0.03
N ILE A 57 -6.04 1.75 -0.61
CA ILE A 57 -6.59 1.33 -1.89
C ILE A 57 -7.30 -0.02 -1.73
N GLY A 58 -8.62 0.00 -1.94
CA GLY A 58 -9.39 -1.19 -2.26
C GLY A 58 -9.21 -1.47 -3.73
N ILE A 59 -8.62 -2.61 -4.09
CA ILE A 59 -8.40 -3.01 -5.48
C ILE A 59 -8.92 -4.42 -5.68
N GLU A 60 -9.78 -4.59 -6.69
CA GLU A 60 -10.28 -5.87 -7.16
C GLU A 60 -9.64 -6.15 -8.52
N LEU A 61 -8.62 -7.01 -8.54
CA LEU A 61 -7.81 -7.25 -9.73
C LEU A 61 -8.61 -7.94 -10.85
N ALA A 62 -9.51 -8.87 -10.50
CA ALA A 62 -10.33 -9.61 -11.46
C ALA A 62 -11.24 -8.70 -12.30
N THR A 63 -11.80 -7.65 -11.70
CA THR A 63 -12.71 -6.71 -12.38
C THR A 63 -12.06 -5.38 -12.72
N ARG A 64 -10.79 -5.21 -12.35
CA ARG A 64 -10.00 -3.97 -12.45
C ARG A 64 -10.68 -2.76 -11.80
N ARG A 65 -11.41 -2.99 -10.72
CA ARG A 65 -12.02 -1.92 -9.92
C ARG A 65 -11.06 -1.47 -8.85
N ARG A 66 -10.96 -0.15 -8.64
CA ARG A 66 -10.25 0.40 -7.49
C ARG A 66 -10.96 1.60 -6.90
N ASN A 67 -10.98 1.65 -5.58
CA ASN A 67 -11.43 2.78 -4.78
C ASN A 67 -10.28 3.22 -3.90
N ARG A 68 -10.12 4.54 -3.77
CA ARG A 68 -9.12 5.13 -2.90
C ARG A 68 -9.79 5.90 -1.80
N VAL A 69 -9.27 5.71 -0.59
CA VAL A 69 -9.77 6.36 0.61
C VAL A 69 -8.57 6.79 1.45
N ASN A 70 -8.49 8.04 1.85
CA ASN A 70 -7.44 8.52 2.75
C ASN A 70 -8.08 9.21 3.96
N GLY A 71 -7.35 9.22 5.06
CA GLY A 71 -7.80 9.81 6.31
C GLY A 71 -6.96 9.29 7.46
N ARG A 72 -7.60 9.04 8.60
CA ARG A 72 -6.90 8.74 9.86
C ARG A 72 -7.51 7.60 10.64
N ILE A 73 -6.68 6.94 11.44
CA ILE A 73 -7.12 5.94 12.39
C ILE A 73 -7.79 6.65 13.58
N LEU A 74 -9.06 6.37 13.81
CA LEU A 74 -9.82 6.87 14.97
C LEU A 74 -9.62 5.99 16.19
N LYS A 75 -9.57 4.67 15.97
CA LYS A 75 -9.41 3.69 17.05
C LYS A 75 -8.57 2.53 16.58
N ASP A 76 -7.66 2.14 17.44
CA ASP A 76 -6.84 0.95 17.30
C ASP A 76 -7.24 -0.08 18.37
N SER A 77 -7.53 -1.31 17.96
CA SER A 77 -7.85 -2.44 18.83
C SER A 77 -7.16 -3.70 18.31
N PRO A 78 -6.97 -4.75 19.14
CA PRO A 78 -6.13 -5.90 18.79
C PRO A 78 -6.38 -6.49 17.39
N ASP A 79 -7.65 -6.63 17.00
CA ASP A 79 -8.04 -7.22 15.71
C ASP A 79 -8.79 -6.25 14.79
N THR A 80 -8.90 -4.97 15.16
CA THR A 80 -9.76 -4.02 14.43
C THR A 80 -9.18 -2.62 14.40
N VAL A 81 -9.28 -1.98 13.24
CA VAL A 81 -8.98 -0.56 13.03
C VAL A 81 -10.28 0.15 12.65
N ILE A 82 -10.62 1.21 13.38
CA ILE A 82 -11.68 2.15 12.97
C ILE A 82 -10.99 3.32 12.27
N PHE A 83 -11.37 3.56 11.03
CA PHE A 83 -10.76 4.56 10.16
C PHE A 83 -11.77 5.64 9.77
N SER A 84 -11.38 6.90 9.93
CA SER A 84 -12.11 8.06 9.44
C SER A 84 -11.76 8.32 7.99
N VAL A 85 -12.78 8.48 7.15
CA VAL A 85 -12.66 8.84 5.75
C VAL A 85 -12.65 10.36 5.62
N GLU A 86 -11.51 10.92 5.19
CA GLU A 86 -11.38 12.36 4.89
C GLU A 86 -11.50 12.63 3.39
N GLN A 87 -11.01 11.69 2.58
CA GLN A 87 -11.04 11.77 1.12
C GLN A 87 -11.46 10.42 0.55
N SER A 88 -12.39 10.42 -0.40
CA SER A 88 -12.76 9.24 -1.17
C SER A 88 -12.90 9.60 -2.64
N PHE A 89 -12.24 8.84 -3.51
CA PHE A 89 -12.39 9.02 -4.95
C PHE A 89 -12.12 7.73 -5.71
N GLY A 90 -12.89 7.55 -6.79
CA GLY A 90 -12.61 6.51 -7.79
C GLY A 90 -11.37 6.86 -8.61
N ASN A 91 -10.67 5.84 -9.10
CA ASN A 91 -9.55 6.02 -10.03
C ASN A 91 -9.72 5.13 -11.26
N CYS A 92 -9.11 5.55 -12.37
CA CYS A 92 -9.12 4.83 -13.64
C CYS A 92 -8.63 3.37 -13.50
N SER A 93 -9.17 2.43 -14.27
CA SER A 93 -8.75 1.00 -14.28
C SER A 93 -7.47 0.73 -15.10
N GLN A 94 -6.83 1.79 -15.61
CA GLN A 94 -5.59 1.70 -16.38
C GLN A 94 -4.48 0.97 -15.62
N TYR A 95 -3.77 0.13 -16.36
CA TYR A 95 -2.62 -0.67 -15.92
C TYR A 95 -2.88 -1.70 -14.82
N ILE A 96 -4.12 -1.87 -14.36
CA ILE A 96 -4.46 -2.99 -13.46
C ILE A 96 -4.44 -4.28 -14.30
N ARG A 97 -3.54 -5.20 -13.94
CA ARG A 97 -3.47 -6.53 -14.56
C ARG A 97 -4.54 -7.43 -13.96
N GLU A 98 -5.37 -7.98 -14.84
CA GLU A 98 -6.44 -8.91 -14.46
C GLU A 98 -5.83 -10.18 -13.88
N ARG A 99 -6.39 -10.59 -12.75
CA ARG A 99 -5.99 -11.82 -12.06
C ARG A 99 -7.22 -12.44 -11.42
N GLU A 100 -7.42 -13.72 -11.70
CA GLU A 100 -8.31 -14.53 -10.90
C GLU A 100 -7.67 -14.79 -9.54
N TRP A 101 -8.52 -14.97 -8.54
CA TRP A 101 -8.09 -15.31 -7.19
C TRP A 101 -8.98 -16.43 -6.66
N ARG A 102 -8.44 -17.15 -5.68
CA ARG A 102 -9.17 -18.16 -4.92
C ARG A 102 -8.79 -18.04 -3.46
N SER A 103 -9.70 -18.40 -2.58
CA SER A 103 -9.39 -18.58 -1.17
C SER A 103 -8.39 -19.72 -1.00
N VAL A 104 -7.37 -19.49 -0.18
CA VAL A 104 -6.39 -20.50 0.22
C VAL A 104 -6.39 -20.61 1.73
N GLU A 105 -5.90 -21.73 2.26
CA GLU A 105 -5.70 -21.88 3.70
C GLU A 105 -4.72 -20.82 4.20
N ARG A 106 -5.03 -20.19 5.33
CA ARG A 106 -4.19 -19.14 5.90
C ARG A 106 -2.92 -19.77 6.46
N MET A 107 -1.79 -19.42 5.85
CA MET A 107 -0.48 -19.81 6.36
C MET A 107 -0.05 -18.89 7.52
N PRO A 108 0.70 -19.40 8.50
CA PRO A 108 1.36 -18.56 9.50
C PRO A 108 2.29 -17.54 8.84
N ALA A 109 2.45 -16.38 9.47
CA ALA A 109 3.40 -15.37 9.01
C ALA A 109 4.82 -15.95 8.98
N GLY A 110 5.51 -15.75 7.86
CA GLY A 110 6.93 -16.09 7.74
C GLY A 110 7.79 -15.17 8.61
N LYS A 111 9.01 -15.60 8.93
CA LYS A 111 9.99 -14.73 9.59
C LYS A 111 10.51 -13.70 8.58
N PRO A 112 10.39 -12.38 8.85
CA PRO A 112 10.91 -11.38 7.92
C PRO A 112 12.44 -11.43 7.85
N THR A 113 12.97 -11.07 6.68
CA THR A 113 14.39 -10.85 6.46
C THR A 113 14.62 -9.40 6.06
N HIS A 114 15.62 -8.75 6.64
CA HIS A 114 15.95 -7.36 6.36
C HIS A 114 17.32 -7.26 5.68
N GLY A 115 17.47 -6.30 4.78
CA GLY A 115 18.72 -6.05 4.08
C GLY A 115 18.79 -4.64 3.54
N THR A 116 20.00 -4.15 3.32
CA THR A 116 20.27 -2.83 2.70
C THR A 116 20.56 -2.93 1.21
N ARG A 117 20.51 -4.15 0.64
CA ARG A 117 20.78 -4.47 -0.76
C ARG A 117 19.85 -5.58 -1.24
N LEU A 118 19.49 -5.53 -2.51
CA LEU A 118 18.69 -6.56 -3.16
C LEU A 118 19.51 -7.82 -3.44
N THR A 119 19.04 -8.96 -2.93
CA THR A 119 19.52 -10.30 -3.29
C THR A 119 19.11 -10.66 -4.72
N SER A 120 19.76 -11.68 -5.30
CA SER A 120 19.44 -12.15 -6.66
C SER A 120 17.97 -12.57 -6.82
N SER A 121 17.39 -13.22 -5.80
CA SER A 121 15.98 -13.62 -5.82
C SER A 121 15.04 -12.41 -5.76
N GLN A 122 15.33 -11.41 -4.92
CA GLN A 122 14.55 -10.17 -4.87
C GLN A 122 14.64 -9.37 -6.18
N ARG A 123 15.81 -9.35 -6.82
CA ARG A 123 15.96 -8.72 -8.15
C ARG A 123 15.12 -9.42 -9.21
N ALA A 124 15.12 -10.75 -9.22
CA ALA A 124 14.28 -11.54 -10.13
C ALA A 124 12.80 -11.29 -9.87
N TRP A 125 12.38 -11.19 -8.60
CA TRP A 125 11.01 -10.86 -8.22
C TRP A 125 10.60 -9.48 -8.75
N ILE A 126 11.40 -8.44 -8.52
CA ILE A 126 11.11 -7.09 -9.05
C ILE A 126 11.03 -7.11 -10.59
N ALA A 127 11.89 -7.87 -11.26
CA ALA A 127 11.90 -7.98 -12.71
C ALA A 127 10.67 -8.71 -13.28
N ASP A 128 10.08 -9.66 -12.56
CA ASP A 128 8.85 -10.35 -12.98
C ASP A 128 7.57 -9.60 -12.55
N ALA A 129 7.69 -8.63 -11.63
CA ALA A 129 6.56 -7.85 -11.16
C ALA A 129 5.97 -6.96 -12.27
N ASP A 130 4.65 -7.02 -12.41
CA ASP A 130 3.85 -6.12 -13.26
C ASP A 130 3.00 -5.14 -12.42
N THR A 131 3.10 -5.24 -11.09
CA THR A 131 2.29 -4.54 -10.09
C THR A 131 3.18 -4.11 -8.93
N LEU A 132 3.06 -2.84 -8.55
CA LEU A 132 3.76 -2.21 -7.43
C LEU A 132 2.79 -1.31 -6.68
N PHE A 133 2.86 -1.30 -5.35
CA PHE A 133 2.25 -0.26 -4.54
C PHE A 133 3.35 0.65 -3.98
N ILE A 134 3.11 1.96 -4.04
CA ILE A 134 4.04 2.96 -3.49
C ILE A 134 3.34 3.74 -2.39
N ALA A 135 3.90 3.72 -1.19
CA ALA A 135 3.50 4.54 -0.06
C ALA A 135 4.25 5.87 -0.08
N THR A 136 3.52 6.97 -0.22
CA THR A 136 4.05 8.32 0.00
C THR A 136 3.05 9.14 0.80
N GLY A 137 3.51 10.23 1.39
CA GLY A 137 2.64 11.16 2.08
C GLY A 137 3.40 12.40 2.49
N TYR A 138 2.69 13.38 3.01
CA TYR A 138 3.31 14.57 3.57
C TYR A 138 2.42 15.12 4.67
N ARG A 139 3.05 15.62 5.74
CA ARG A 139 2.39 16.39 6.79
C ARG A 139 3.40 17.39 7.35
N SER A 140 2.90 18.60 7.63
CA SER A 140 3.63 19.66 8.32
C SER A 140 2.77 20.20 9.47
N ASN A 141 3.21 21.27 10.11
CA ASN A 141 2.46 21.93 11.18
C ASN A 141 1.12 22.46 10.66
N GLY A 142 0.04 22.23 11.43
CA GLY A 142 -1.32 22.63 11.11
C GLY A 142 -2.13 21.54 10.39
N GLU A 143 -3.29 21.93 9.88
CA GLU A 143 -4.18 21.05 9.13
C GLU A 143 -4.29 21.51 7.67
N SER A 144 -4.16 20.57 6.75
CA SER A 144 -4.33 20.80 5.32
C SER A 144 -5.03 19.60 4.70
N ALA A 145 -5.96 19.87 3.78
CA ALA A 145 -6.63 18.84 3.00
C ALA A 145 -5.68 18.04 2.09
N THR A 146 -4.43 18.50 1.90
CA THR A 146 -3.41 17.78 1.11
C THR A 146 -2.58 16.82 1.95
N TYR A 147 -2.68 16.88 3.28
CA TYR A 147 -1.91 16.01 4.17
C TYR A 147 -2.45 14.59 4.20
N GLY A 148 -1.59 13.67 4.61
CA GLY A 148 -1.94 12.27 4.80
C GLY A 148 -1.05 11.31 4.00
N MET A 149 -1.49 10.06 3.98
CA MET A 149 -0.79 8.94 3.34
C MET A 149 -1.54 8.44 2.12
N TYR A 150 -0.78 7.84 1.20
CA TYR A 150 -1.26 7.45 -0.12
C TYR A 150 -0.57 6.16 -0.55
N ALA A 151 -1.35 5.17 -0.99
CA ALA A 151 -0.86 3.87 -1.46
C ALA A 151 -1.18 3.57 -2.95
N PRO A 152 -0.89 4.46 -3.93
CA PRO A 152 -1.30 4.21 -5.30
C PRO A 152 -0.67 2.93 -5.90
N HIS A 153 -1.50 2.22 -6.66
CA HIS A 153 -1.08 1.15 -7.56
C HIS A 153 -0.35 1.72 -8.79
N ARG A 154 0.82 1.16 -9.09
CA ARG A 154 1.57 1.32 -10.34
C ARG A 154 1.61 -0.04 -11.04
N GLY A 155 1.19 -0.09 -12.29
CA GLY A 155 1.21 -1.31 -13.09
C GLY A 155 1.86 -1.08 -14.44
N GLY A 156 2.43 -2.13 -15.01
CA GLY A 156 3.14 -2.08 -16.29
C GLY A 156 3.26 -3.46 -16.92
N ASP A 157 4.05 -3.58 -17.99
CA ASP A 157 4.56 -4.88 -18.41
C ASP A 157 5.56 -5.41 -17.38
N ARG A 158 5.82 -6.71 -17.37
CA ARG A 158 6.83 -7.29 -16.48
C ARG A 158 8.18 -6.61 -16.72
N GLY A 159 8.84 -6.22 -15.64
CA GLY A 159 10.10 -5.49 -15.70
C GLY A 159 9.94 -3.98 -15.93
N PHE A 160 8.72 -3.44 -15.79
CA PHE A 160 8.52 -1.98 -15.87
C PHE A 160 9.32 -1.24 -14.78
N VAL A 161 9.52 -1.85 -13.62
CA VAL A 161 10.46 -1.35 -12.62
C VAL A 161 11.86 -1.83 -12.98
N ARG A 162 12.73 -0.89 -13.34
CA ARG A 162 14.13 -1.21 -13.69
C ARG A 162 15.01 -1.09 -12.46
N ILE A 163 15.95 -2.01 -12.32
CA ILE A 163 16.97 -1.96 -11.28
C ILE A 163 18.20 -1.28 -11.85
N ALA A 164 18.47 -0.04 -11.41
CA ALA A 164 19.51 0.83 -11.96
C ALA A 164 20.75 0.91 -11.06
N GLY A 165 21.04 -0.17 -10.32
CA GLY A 165 22.17 -0.27 -9.40
C GLY A 165 21.85 -1.18 -8.21
N ASP A 166 22.64 -1.07 -7.14
CA ASP A 166 22.42 -1.88 -5.94
C ASP A 166 21.25 -1.37 -5.09
N ASN A 167 21.08 -0.05 -5.03
CA ASN A 167 20.13 0.63 -4.16
C ASN A 167 19.27 1.64 -4.94
N ARG A 168 19.05 1.39 -6.24
CA ARG A 168 18.30 2.32 -7.11
C ARG A 168 17.31 1.55 -7.96
N LEU A 169 16.05 1.97 -7.88
CA LEU A 169 14.97 1.53 -8.75
C LEU A 169 14.53 2.70 -9.63
N GLU A 170 14.16 2.42 -10.86
CA GLU A 170 13.54 3.36 -11.78
C GLU A 170 12.12 2.87 -12.06
N ILE A 171 11.15 3.69 -11.67
CA ILE A 171 9.73 3.43 -11.83
C ILE A 171 9.21 4.43 -12.86
N PRO A 172 8.73 4.00 -14.03
CA PRO A 172 8.23 4.90 -15.04
C PRO A 172 6.93 5.57 -14.57
N ASP A 173 6.80 6.86 -14.83
CA ASP A 173 5.54 7.58 -14.59
C ASP A 173 4.67 7.51 -15.85
N TYR A 174 3.88 6.44 -15.94
CA TYR A 174 2.92 6.28 -17.03
C TYR A 174 1.75 7.26 -16.91
N ALA A 175 1.20 7.64 -18.06
CA ALA A 175 0.05 8.53 -18.15
C ALA A 175 -1.12 7.97 -17.32
N GLY A 176 -1.55 8.75 -16.32
CA GLY A 176 -2.62 8.37 -15.41
C GLY A 176 -3.74 9.41 -15.39
N ASN A 177 -4.29 9.65 -14.21
CA ASN A 177 -5.32 10.68 -13.97
C ASN A 177 -4.73 12.10 -13.81
N ASN A 178 -3.45 12.32 -14.14
CA ASN A 178 -2.72 13.57 -13.95
C ASN A 178 -2.78 14.14 -12.52
N HIS A 179 -3.08 13.30 -11.53
CA HIS A 179 -2.98 13.69 -10.12
C HIS A 179 -1.53 13.53 -9.66
N PHE A 180 -0.88 14.65 -9.34
CA PHE A 180 0.50 14.69 -8.87
C PHE A 180 0.66 14.25 -7.40
N ASN A 181 -0.19 13.36 -6.87
CA ASN A 181 -0.16 12.97 -5.46
C ASN A 181 1.18 12.28 -5.11
N THR A 182 1.65 11.32 -5.91
CA THR A 182 2.93 10.64 -5.62
C THR A 182 4.10 11.60 -5.76
N ILE A 183 4.25 12.27 -6.92
CA ILE A 183 5.39 13.14 -7.22
C ILE A 183 5.40 14.36 -6.28
N GLY A 184 4.24 14.99 -6.06
CA GLY A 184 4.11 16.14 -5.16
C GLY A 184 4.50 15.78 -3.73
N ASN A 185 4.09 14.60 -3.23
CA ASN A 185 4.57 14.11 -1.93
C ASN A 185 6.09 13.91 -1.94
N LEU A 186 6.66 13.28 -2.98
CA LEU A 186 8.10 13.04 -3.09
C LEU A 186 8.94 14.32 -3.17
N MET A 187 8.38 15.40 -3.72
CA MET A 187 9.03 16.72 -3.74
C MET A 187 9.07 17.38 -2.36
N LEU A 188 8.12 17.06 -1.48
CA LEU A 188 8.02 17.62 -0.12
C LEU A 188 8.67 16.71 0.94
N ASP A 189 8.61 15.40 0.74
CA ASP A 189 9.24 14.35 1.54
C ASP A 189 9.67 13.20 0.61
N SER A 190 10.98 13.06 0.40
CA SER A 190 11.56 12.11 -0.54
C SER A 190 11.45 10.64 -0.11
N ARG A 191 10.96 10.36 1.09
CA ARG A 191 10.77 8.98 1.58
C ARG A 191 9.60 8.31 0.87
N ALA A 192 9.80 7.06 0.49
CA ALA A 192 8.79 6.20 -0.11
C ALA A 192 8.90 4.77 0.43
N GLY A 193 7.76 4.11 0.59
CA GLY A 193 7.68 2.67 0.84
C GLY A 193 7.24 1.99 -0.45
N LEU A 194 7.84 0.87 -0.79
CA LEU A 194 7.44 0.07 -1.95
C LEU A 194 6.87 -1.25 -1.47
N SER A 195 5.98 -1.85 -2.25
CA SER A 195 5.50 -3.20 -1.96
C SER A 195 5.27 -3.96 -3.25
N PHE A 196 6.03 -5.04 -3.40
CA PHE A 196 5.89 -6.04 -4.45
C PHE A 196 5.22 -7.28 -3.85
N ILE A 197 4.20 -7.77 -4.56
CA ILE A 197 3.44 -8.95 -4.15
C ILE A 197 3.85 -10.12 -5.03
N ASP A 198 4.16 -11.26 -4.42
CA ASP A 198 4.20 -12.53 -5.12
C ASP A 198 2.82 -13.16 -5.00
N PHE A 199 2.03 -13.10 -6.08
CA PHE A 199 0.67 -13.63 -6.10
C PHE A 199 0.63 -15.17 -6.04
N ALA A 200 1.72 -15.87 -6.36
CA ALA A 200 1.77 -17.32 -6.29
C ALA A 200 1.95 -17.82 -4.86
N THR A 201 2.77 -17.12 -4.06
CA THR A 201 3.10 -17.54 -2.68
C THR A 201 2.41 -16.71 -1.60
N GLY A 202 1.88 -15.53 -1.94
CA GLY A 202 1.37 -14.56 -0.97
C GLY A 202 2.46 -13.76 -0.24
N SER A 203 3.72 -13.91 -0.65
CA SER A 203 4.86 -13.20 -0.03
C SER A 203 4.87 -11.71 -0.40
N LEU A 204 5.45 -10.89 0.48
CA LEU A 204 5.67 -9.45 0.26
C LEU A 204 7.16 -9.13 0.28
N LEU A 205 7.58 -8.23 -0.62
CA LEU A 205 8.87 -7.55 -0.59
C LEU A 205 8.61 -6.06 -0.43
N GLN A 206 9.17 -5.46 0.63
CA GLN A 206 8.96 -4.07 1.04
C GLN A 206 10.28 -3.32 1.17
#